data_AF-A0A1Q7X0J5-F1
#
_entry.id   AF-A0A1Q7X0J5-F1
#
_cell.length_a   1.000
_cell.length_b   1.000
_cell.length_c   1.000
_cell.angle_alpha   90.00
_cell.angle_beta   90.00
_cell.angle_gamma   90.00
#
_symmetry.space_group_name_H-M   'P 1'
#
loop_
_entity.id
_entity.type
_entity.pdbx_description
1 polymer ?
#
loop_
_entity_poly.entity_id
_entity_poly.type
_entity_poly.pdbx_seq_one_letter_code
_entity_poly.pdbx_strand_id
1 'polypeptide(L)'
;MVRRIHHVGIVVKRLPEAYRFYRDTLGLPLLRKADLPDQGVRAALLGAGECEIELLEPLDGSSGVGRYLARHGEGLHHLCFDTPDVEAALAGLKHRGVELIDTAPRPGLAGRIAFLHPRACAGVLVELATPAEDAGDARPSPLQLKRLVIGASEPKRTADIFQTLFALSEVAMNGGPRTMLGVGQGALLVVPADEVGGTEGMVALSFVAEEFAALTEACDRARVKFLRGTGEVTIEPVSSHGVHLHISRYRFP
;
A
#
# COMPACT_ATOMS: atom_id res chain seq x y z
N MET A 1 9.34 -16.16 3.31
CA MET A 1 9.06 -15.66 1.95
C MET A 1 8.89 -14.15 1.98
N VAL A 2 7.97 -13.63 2.80
CA VAL A 2 7.87 -12.19 3.13
C VAL A 2 7.80 -11.99 4.65
N ARG A 3 8.14 -10.79 5.14
CA ARG A 3 8.19 -10.46 6.58
C ARG A 3 7.03 -9.57 7.03
N ARG A 4 6.76 -8.51 6.26
CA ARG A 4 5.74 -7.50 6.52
C ARG A 4 5.32 -6.84 5.20
N ILE A 5 4.25 -6.06 5.23
CA ILE A 5 4.04 -5.05 4.20
C ILE A 5 5.17 -4.03 4.35
N HIS A 6 5.96 -3.83 3.30
CA HIS A 6 6.95 -2.77 3.31
C HIS A 6 6.25 -1.43 3.11
N HIS A 7 5.53 -1.31 1.99
CA HIS A 7 4.83 -0.10 1.64
C HIS A 7 3.64 -0.35 0.72
N VAL A 8 2.78 0.66 0.61
CA VAL A 8 1.74 0.74 -0.41
C VAL A 8 2.00 1.97 -1.27
N GLY A 9 2.11 1.76 -2.59
CA GLY A 9 2.35 2.82 -3.55
C GLY A 9 1.07 3.52 -3.99
N ILE A 10 1.13 4.85 -4.05
CA ILE A 10 0.05 5.74 -4.45
C ILE A 10 0.57 6.66 -5.54
N VAL A 11 -0.06 6.60 -6.71
CA VAL A 11 0.27 7.51 -7.82
C VAL A 11 -0.44 8.83 -7.59
N VAL A 12 0.33 9.92 -7.68
CA VAL A 12 -0.12 11.29 -7.49
C VAL A 12 0.31 12.15 -8.67
N LYS A 13 -0.42 13.23 -8.94
CA LYS A 13 -0.06 14.19 -9.99
C LYS A 13 1.19 14.99 -9.62
N ARG A 14 1.29 15.38 -8.35
CA ARG A 14 2.31 16.31 -7.82
C ARG A 14 2.63 15.96 -6.36
N LEU A 15 3.88 15.62 -6.07
CA LEU A 15 4.33 15.36 -4.69
C LEU A 15 4.09 16.55 -3.75
N PRO A 16 4.35 17.82 -4.12
CA PRO A 16 4.08 18.94 -3.23
C PRO A 16 2.62 19.07 -2.79
N GLU A 17 1.67 18.65 -3.63
CA GLU A 17 0.25 18.64 -3.30
C GLU A 17 -0.08 17.47 -2.37
N ALA A 18 0.43 16.28 -2.70
CA ALA A 18 0.27 15.09 -1.86
C ALA A 18 0.87 15.24 -0.46
N TYR A 19 1.99 15.97 -0.31
CA TYR A 19 2.55 16.27 1.00
C TYR A 19 1.63 17.08 1.90
N ARG A 20 0.80 17.99 1.35
CA ARG A 20 -0.12 18.77 2.17
C ARG A 20 -1.10 17.88 2.94
N PHE A 21 -1.50 16.77 2.32
CA PHE A 21 -2.36 15.80 2.97
C PHE A 21 -1.54 14.78 3.78
N TYR A 22 -0.71 13.97 3.13
CA TYR A 22 -0.05 12.84 3.79
C TYR A 22 0.99 13.25 4.84
N ARG A 23 1.80 14.28 4.57
CA ARG A 23 2.84 14.74 5.50
C ARG A 23 2.29 15.78 6.47
N ASP A 24 1.61 16.80 5.97
CA ASP A 24 1.27 17.98 6.78
C ASP A 24 -0.04 17.79 7.56
N THR A 25 -1.03 17.08 7.01
CA THR A 25 -2.32 16.84 7.68
C THR A 25 -2.33 15.54 8.48
N LEU A 26 -1.93 14.44 7.88
CA LEU A 26 -1.85 13.14 8.56
C LEU A 26 -0.58 12.99 9.42
N GLY A 27 0.42 13.85 9.24
CA GLY A 27 1.63 13.84 10.04
C GLY A 27 2.63 12.74 9.68
N LEU A 28 2.49 12.07 8.51
CA LEU A 28 3.40 10.98 8.14
C LEU A 28 4.81 11.54 7.88
N PRO A 29 5.86 11.08 8.59
CA PRO A 29 7.21 11.61 8.43
C PRO A 29 7.79 11.21 7.07
N LEU A 30 8.34 12.17 6.32
CA LEU A 30 9.12 11.87 5.11
C LEU A 30 10.43 11.18 5.50
N LEU A 31 10.63 9.95 5.01
CA LEU A 31 11.80 9.13 5.29
C LEU A 31 12.85 9.27 4.18
N ARG A 32 12.42 9.08 2.93
CA ARG A 32 13.27 9.09 1.74
C ARG A 32 12.55 9.75 0.58
N LYS A 33 13.30 10.35 -0.33
CA LYS A 33 12.82 10.82 -1.63
C LYS A 33 13.93 10.75 -2.67
N ALA A 34 13.59 10.42 -3.90
CA ALA A 34 14.54 10.45 -5.01
C ALA A 34 13.81 10.60 -6.35
N ASP A 35 14.54 11.11 -7.34
CA ASP A 35 14.18 10.98 -8.74
C ASP A 35 14.75 9.64 -9.22
N LEU A 36 13.91 8.81 -9.85
CA LEU A 36 14.25 7.50 -10.39
C LEU A 36 13.98 7.51 -11.91
N PRO A 37 14.86 8.12 -12.73
CA PRO A 37 14.63 8.28 -14.16
C PRO A 37 14.39 6.96 -14.89
N ASP A 38 15.12 5.90 -14.52
CA ASP A 38 14.96 4.56 -15.09
C ASP A 38 13.57 3.96 -14.85
N GLN A 39 12.88 4.44 -13.81
CA GLN A 39 11.51 4.05 -13.46
C GLN A 39 10.48 5.10 -13.92
N GLY A 40 10.94 6.24 -14.42
CA GLY A 40 10.09 7.35 -14.88
C GLY A 40 9.28 8.03 -13.77
N VAL A 41 9.78 8.03 -12.53
CA VAL A 41 9.08 8.59 -11.36
C VAL A 41 9.99 9.44 -10.47
N ARG A 42 9.38 10.42 -9.82
CA ARG A 42 9.87 10.99 -8.56
C ARG A 42 9.08 10.35 -7.43
N ALA A 43 9.79 9.72 -6.51
CA ALA A 43 9.21 8.92 -5.44
C ALA A 43 9.53 9.49 -4.06
N ALA A 44 8.63 9.28 -3.10
CA ALA A 44 8.82 9.62 -1.70
C ALA A 44 8.18 8.58 -0.77
N LEU A 45 8.95 8.11 0.21
CA LEU A 45 8.49 7.18 1.25
C LEU A 45 8.18 7.95 2.53
N LEU A 46 6.96 7.78 3.03
CA LEU A 46 6.49 8.35 4.30
C LEU A 46 6.23 7.23 5.31
N GLY A 47 6.70 7.40 6.54
CA GLY A 47 6.54 6.41 7.60
C GLY A 47 5.08 6.30 8.05
N ALA A 48 4.60 5.08 8.25
CA ALA A 48 3.26 4.76 8.73
C ALA A 48 3.32 3.58 9.72
N GLY A 49 4.08 3.76 10.81
CA GLY A 49 4.40 2.71 11.77
C GLY A 49 5.53 1.81 11.25
N GLU A 50 5.31 0.49 11.26
CA GLU A 50 6.26 -0.48 10.66
C GLU A 50 6.14 -0.59 9.14
N CYS A 51 5.21 0.14 8.52
CA CYS A 51 5.01 0.20 7.07
C CYS A 51 5.29 1.62 6.56
N GLU A 52 5.33 1.77 5.24
CA GLU A 52 5.47 3.09 4.59
C GLU A 52 4.35 3.32 3.57
N ILE A 53 4.12 4.58 3.23
CA ILE A 53 3.34 4.98 2.06
C ILE A 53 4.32 5.54 1.04
N GLU A 54 4.32 4.98 -0.17
CA GLU A 54 5.12 5.52 -1.26
C GLU A 54 4.25 6.41 -2.15
N LEU A 55 4.65 7.66 -2.33
CA LEU A 55 4.01 8.58 -3.27
C LEU A 55 4.83 8.61 -4.55
N LEU A 56 4.16 8.42 -5.70
CA LEU A 56 4.77 8.33 -7.02
C LEU A 56 4.24 9.47 -7.92
N GLU A 57 5.07 10.47 -8.20
CA GLU A 57 4.82 11.48 -9.25
C GLU A 57 5.52 11.04 -10.54
N PRO A 58 4.82 10.84 -11.67
CA PRO A 58 5.48 10.52 -12.92
C PRO A 58 6.35 11.69 -13.40
N LEU A 59 7.54 11.39 -13.90
CA LEU A 59 8.42 12.40 -14.52
C LEU A 59 7.87 12.85 -15.89
N ASP A 60 7.20 11.94 -16.60
CA ASP A 60 6.51 12.20 -17.86
C ASP A 60 5.31 11.26 -18.06
N GLY A 61 4.44 11.58 -19.02
CA GLY A 61 3.24 10.78 -19.31
C GLY A 61 3.50 9.46 -20.06
N SER A 62 4.73 9.23 -20.54
CA SER A 62 5.10 8.04 -21.29
C SER A 62 5.53 6.89 -20.38
N SER A 63 5.93 7.16 -19.14
CA SER A 63 6.30 6.14 -18.15
C SER A 63 5.13 5.21 -17.77
N GLY A 64 5.42 4.06 -17.15
CA GLY A 64 4.38 3.14 -16.67
C GLY A 64 3.40 3.82 -15.72
N VAL A 65 3.94 4.59 -14.76
CA VAL A 65 3.15 5.40 -13.82
C VAL A 65 2.44 6.56 -14.51
N GLY A 66 3.06 7.21 -15.49
CA GLY A 66 2.42 8.27 -16.28
C GLY A 66 1.18 7.75 -17.03
N ARG A 67 1.28 6.57 -17.64
CA ARG A 67 0.15 5.91 -18.31
C ARG A 67 -0.91 5.44 -17.32
N TYR A 68 -0.52 4.96 -16.14
CA TYR A 68 -1.48 4.64 -15.07
C TYR A 68 -2.27 5.88 -14.68
N LEU A 69 -1.59 6.98 -14.37
CA LEU A 69 -2.21 8.24 -13.96
C LEU A 69 -3.19 8.78 -15.02
N ALA A 70 -2.84 8.68 -16.30
CA ALA A 70 -3.70 9.11 -17.40
C ALA A 70 -4.98 8.27 -17.53
N ARG A 71 -4.94 6.98 -17.19
CA ARG A 71 -6.06 6.04 -17.31
C ARG A 71 -6.95 5.99 -16.08
N HIS A 72 -6.35 6.05 -14.90
CA HIS A 72 -7.01 5.76 -13.63
C HIS A 72 -7.13 6.98 -12.72
N GLY A 73 -6.39 8.05 -13.01
CA GLY A 73 -6.23 9.17 -12.07
C GLY A 73 -5.24 8.83 -10.95
N GLU A 74 -5.27 9.64 -9.89
CA GLU A 74 -4.49 9.36 -8.68
C GLU A 74 -5.11 8.18 -7.92
N GLY A 75 -4.28 7.39 -7.24
CA GLY A 75 -4.78 6.24 -6.48
C GLY A 75 -3.77 5.15 -6.18
N LEU A 76 -4.26 4.05 -5.61
CA LEU A 76 -3.47 2.87 -5.20
C LEU A 76 -2.88 2.15 -6.42
N HIS A 77 -1.56 2.01 -6.45
CA HIS A 77 -0.83 1.45 -7.58
C HIS A 77 -0.28 0.06 -7.34
N HIS A 78 0.40 -0.14 -6.22
CA HIS A 78 1.07 -1.41 -5.94
C HIS A 78 1.18 -1.69 -4.44
N LEU A 79 1.33 -2.98 -4.13
CA LEU A 79 1.59 -3.49 -2.79
C LEU A 79 3.02 -4.03 -2.74
N CYS A 80 3.84 -3.53 -1.84
CA CYS A 80 5.21 -4.00 -1.66
C CYS A 80 5.34 -4.85 -0.39
N PHE A 81 5.93 -6.03 -0.53
CA PHE A 81 6.33 -6.86 0.59
C PHE A 81 7.83 -6.81 0.84
N ASP A 82 8.18 -6.75 2.12
CA ASP A 82 9.55 -6.92 2.57
C ASP A 82 9.94 -8.41 2.52
N THR A 83 11.08 -8.73 1.90
CA THR A 83 11.72 -10.04 1.91
C THR A 83 13.21 -9.94 2.26
N PRO A 84 13.78 -10.90 3.03
CA PRO A 84 15.19 -10.86 3.38
C PRO A 84 16.14 -10.99 2.18
N ASP A 85 15.68 -11.60 1.08
CA ASP A 85 16.48 -11.83 -0.12
C ASP A 85 15.54 -11.89 -1.35
N VAL A 86 15.48 -10.78 -2.09
CA VAL A 86 14.62 -10.63 -3.26
C VAL A 86 15.10 -11.47 -4.43
N GLU A 87 16.41 -11.69 -4.58
CA GLU A 87 16.97 -12.61 -5.58
C GLU A 87 16.47 -14.04 -5.37
N ALA A 88 16.60 -14.56 -4.15
CA ALA A 88 16.15 -15.90 -3.80
C ALA A 88 14.63 -16.03 -3.92
N ALA A 89 13.86 -15.02 -3.48
CA ALA A 89 12.42 -15.01 -3.60
C ALA A 89 11.98 -15.05 -5.08
N LEU A 90 12.60 -14.24 -5.93
CA LEU A 90 12.29 -14.17 -7.36
C LEU A 90 12.66 -15.47 -8.09
N ALA A 91 13.81 -16.06 -7.77
CA ALA A 91 14.23 -17.35 -8.31
C ALA A 91 13.25 -18.48 -7.92
N GLY A 92 12.81 -18.51 -6.66
CA GLY A 92 11.83 -19.47 -6.18
C GLY A 92 10.46 -19.33 -6.86
N LEU A 93 9.99 -18.09 -7.04
CA LEU A 93 8.75 -17.80 -7.77
C LEU A 93 8.85 -18.21 -9.25
N LYS A 94 9.97 -17.90 -9.91
CA LYS A 94 10.22 -18.32 -11.29
C LYS A 94 10.22 -19.84 -11.44
N HIS A 95 10.87 -20.55 -10.52
CA HIS A 95 10.89 -22.03 -10.53
C HIS A 95 9.48 -22.64 -10.40
N ARG A 96 8.59 -21.96 -9.67
CA ARG A 96 7.17 -22.32 -9.51
C ARG A 96 6.29 -21.90 -10.69
N GLY A 97 6.87 -21.32 -11.75
CA GLY A 97 6.13 -20.88 -12.94
C GLY A 97 5.30 -19.60 -12.74
N VAL A 98 5.60 -18.79 -11.73
CA VAL A 98 4.91 -17.52 -11.48
C VAL A 98 5.30 -16.51 -12.57
N GLU A 99 4.32 -15.77 -13.10
CA GLU A 99 4.56 -14.72 -14.10
C GLU A 99 5.21 -13.49 -13.44
N LEU A 100 6.40 -13.12 -13.91
CA LEU A 100 7.22 -12.03 -13.36
C LEU A 100 7.29 -10.86 -14.36
N ILE A 101 7.39 -9.63 -13.84
CA ILE A 101 7.77 -8.47 -14.66
C ILE A 101 9.30 -8.37 -14.69
N ASP A 102 9.90 -8.31 -13.49
CA ASP A 102 11.35 -8.26 -13.36
C ASP A 102 11.90 -9.69 -13.28
N THR A 103 12.85 -10.03 -14.15
CA THR A 103 13.54 -11.35 -14.11
C THR A 103 14.81 -11.34 -13.28
N ALA A 104 15.26 -10.16 -12.85
CA ALA A 104 16.36 -9.93 -11.92
C ALA A 104 16.04 -8.68 -11.07
N PRO A 105 16.39 -8.64 -9.78
CA PRO A 105 16.13 -7.47 -8.95
C PRO A 105 16.98 -6.26 -9.37
N ARG A 106 16.43 -5.07 -9.18
CA ARG A 106 17.05 -3.78 -9.54
C ARG A 106 17.00 -2.79 -8.37
N PRO A 107 17.83 -1.73 -8.37
CA PRO A 107 17.74 -0.68 -7.36
C PRO A 107 16.39 0.06 -7.42
N GLY A 108 15.83 0.36 -6.26
CA GLY A 108 14.63 1.16 -6.05
C GLY A 108 14.71 1.98 -4.76
N LEU A 109 13.69 2.79 -4.49
CA LEU A 109 13.69 3.65 -3.29
C LEU A 109 13.64 2.84 -1.99
N ALA A 110 13.02 1.65 -2.04
CA ALA A 110 12.90 0.70 -0.94
C ALA A 110 14.07 -0.31 -0.83
N GLY A 111 15.16 -0.14 -1.60
CA GLY A 111 16.31 -1.07 -1.62
C GLY A 111 16.41 -1.84 -2.94
N ARG A 112 16.65 -3.15 -2.89
CA ARG A 112 16.61 -4.01 -4.09
C ARG A 112 15.18 -4.49 -4.29
N ILE A 113 14.64 -4.30 -5.49
CA ILE A 113 13.22 -4.53 -5.77
C ILE A 113 13.00 -5.40 -7.01
N ALA A 114 11.86 -6.10 -7.05
CA ALA A 114 11.38 -6.82 -8.22
C ALA A 114 9.85 -6.90 -8.24
N PHE A 115 9.24 -6.67 -9.40
CA PHE A 115 7.78 -6.74 -9.60
C PHE A 115 7.32 -8.08 -10.19
N LEU A 116 6.17 -8.55 -9.69
CA LEU A 116 5.42 -9.67 -10.23
C LEU A 116 4.35 -9.14 -11.19
N HIS A 117 3.99 -9.94 -12.20
CA HIS A 117 2.94 -9.54 -13.13
C HIS A 117 1.57 -9.61 -12.43
N PRO A 118 0.68 -8.60 -12.58
CA PRO A 118 -0.60 -8.59 -11.86
C PRO A 118 -1.49 -9.82 -12.09
N ARG A 119 -1.37 -10.51 -13.23
CA ARG A 119 -2.09 -11.77 -13.49
C ARG A 119 -1.70 -12.89 -12.52
N ALA A 120 -0.49 -12.87 -11.99
CA ALA A 120 -0.07 -13.81 -10.96
C ALA A 120 -0.73 -13.51 -9.61
N CYS A 121 -1.12 -12.26 -9.36
CA CYS A 121 -1.55 -11.77 -8.04
C CYS A 121 -2.98 -11.22 -8.06
N ALA A 122 -3.89 -11.90 -8.79
CA ALA A 122 -5.31 -11.56 -8.87
C ALA A 122 -5.58 -10.09 -9.24
N GLY A 123 -4.80 -9.53 -10.17
CA GLY A 123 -4.92 -8.16 -10.64
C GLY A 123 -4.16 -7.12 -9.80
N VAL A 124 -3.56 -7.49 -8.68
CA VAL A 124 -2.74 -6.59 -7.86
C VAL A 124 -1.29 -6.57 -8.37
N LEU A 125 -0.73 -5.39 -8.61
CA LEU A 125 0.69 -5.25 -8.88
C LEU A 125 1.47 -5.42 -7.56
N VAL A 126 2.24 -6.51 -7.46
CA VAL A 126 3.04 -6.82 -6.27
C VAL A 126 4.52 -6.54 -6.52
N GLU A 127 5.13 -5.80 -5.60
CA GLU A 127 6.57 -5.62 -5.50
C GLU A 127 7.13 -6.45 -4.34
N LEU A 128 8.31 -7.02 -4.53
CA LEU A 128 9.14 -7.56 -3.47
C LEU A 128 10.35 -6.65 -3.27
N ALA A 129 10.67 -6.33 -2.02
CA ALA A 129 11.81 -5.50 -1.68
C ALA A 129 12.70 -6.16 -0.62
N THR A 130 14.02 -6.07 -0.81
CA THR A 130 15.02 -6.25 0.25
C THR A 130 15.57 -4.88 0.60
N PRO A 131 15.14 -4.28 1.72
CA PRO A 131 15.62 -2.98 2.17
C PRO A 131 17.10 -3.01 2.53
N ALA A 132 17.78 -1.87 2.34
CA ALA A 132 19.16 -1.70 2.81
C ALA A 132 19.20 -1.74 4.36
N GLU A 133 20.30 -2.23 4.93
CA GLU A 133 20.45 -2.37 6.40
C GLU A 133 20.33 -1.02 7.14
N ASP A 134 20.78 0.07 6.52
CA ASP A 134 20.70 1.44 7.06
C ASP A 134 19.39 2.17 6.70
N ALA A 135 18.35 1.43 6.29
CA ALA A 135 17.01 1.95 6.02
C ALA A 135 16.29 2.37 7.31
N GLY A 136 16.88 3.36 8.01
CA GLY A 136 16.34 4.19 9.09
C GLY A 136 15.32 3.54 10.02
N ASP A 137 15.74 3.31 11.26
CA ASP A 137 14.89 3.01 12.41
C ASP A 137 13.53 3.73 12.32
N ALA A 138 12.48 2.98 12.64
CA ALA A 138 11.10 3.44 12.69
C ALA A 138 11.02 4.83 13.34
N ARG A 139 10.86 5.87 12.51
CA ARG A 139 10.53 7.19 13.04
C ARG A 139 9.12 7.09 13.62
N PRO A 140 8.87 7.65 14.81
CA PRO A 140 7.53 7.73 15.35
C PRO A 140 6.59 8.34 14.29
N SER A 141 5.53 7.61 14.00
CA SER A 141 4.49 8.06 13.07
C SER A 141 3.18 8.13 13.86
N PRO A 142 2.41 9.22 13.74
CA PRO A 142 1.12 9.34 14.42
C PRO A 142 0.08 8.32 13.90
N LEU A 143 0.35 7.73 12.73
CA LEU A 143 -0.47 6.70 12.11
C LEU A 143 0.34 5.42 11.86
N GLN A 144 -0.34 4.29 12.04
CA GLN A 144 0.17 2.96 11.70
C GLN A 144 -0.70 2.36 10.60
N LEU A 145 -0.11 1.96 9.48
CA LEU A 145 -0.85 1.22 8.45
C LEU A 145 -1.25 -0.14 9.02
N LYS A 146 -2.55 -0.41 9.03
CA LYS A 146 -3.11 -1.64 9.58
C LYS A 146 -3.49 -2.61 8.47
N ARG A 147 -4.19 -2.13 7.45
CA ARG A 147 -4.74 -3.01 6.41
C ARG A 147 -4.71 -2.37 5.03
N LEU A 148 -4.45 -3.20 4.03
CA LEU A 148 -4.84 -2.94 2.65
C LEU A 148 -6.08 -3.78 2.33
N VAL A 149 -7.11 -3.15 1.79
CA VAL A 149 -8.33 -3.82 1.33
C VAL A 149 -8.19 -4.15 -0.15
N ILE A 150 -8.52 -5.39 -0.51
CA ILE A 150 -8.55 -5.88 -1.88
C ILE A 150 -9.98 -6.31 -2.20
N GLY A 151 -10.60 -5.67 -3.19
CA GLY A 151 -11.88 -6.10 -3.74
C GLY A 151 -11.68 -7.25 -4.73
N ALA A 152 -12.52 -8.27 -4.66
CA ALA A 152 -12.44 -9.44 -5.55
C ALA A 152 -13.83 -10.04 -5.79
N SER A 153 -14.07 -10.54 -7.01
CA SER A 153 -15.24 -11.37 -7.31
C SER A 153 -15.21 -12.72 -6.58
N GLU A 154 -14.02 -13.29 -6.38
CA GLU A 154 -13.80 -14.52 -5.61
C GLU A 154 -12.80 -14.27 -4.46
N PRO A 155 -13.25 -13.76 -3.29
CA PRO A 155 -12.35 -13.39 -2.20
C PRO A 155 -11.48 -14.55 -1.68
N LYS A 156 -12.08 -15.75 -1.51
CA LYS A 156 -11.35 -16.91 -1.00
C LYS A 156 -10.25 -17.35 -1.97
N ARG A 157 -10.57 -17.44 -3.27
CA ARG A 157 -9.60 -17.77 -4.32
C ARG A 157 -8.47 -16.75 -4.39
N THR A 158 -8.80 -15.47 -4.28
CA THR A 158 -7.80 -14.39 -4.23
C THR A 158 -6.90 -14.55 -3.00
N ALA A 159 -7.47 -14.80 -1.83
CA ALA A 159 -6.69 -15.05 -0.62
C ALA A 159 -5.78 -16.29 -0.76
N ASP A 160 -6.28 -17.39 -1.33
CA ASP A 160 -5.49 -18.60 -1.57
C ASP A 160 -4.29 -18.37 -2.49
N ILE A 161 -4.41 -17.48 -3.49
CA ILE A 161 -3.29 -17.03 -4.32
C ILE A 161 -2.22 -16.36 -3.44
N PHE A 162 -2.61 -15.39 -2.60
CA PHE A 162 -1.66 -14.70 -1.72
C PHE A 162 -1.04 -15.63 -0.66
N GLN A 163 -1.81 -16.54 -0.07
CA GLN A 163 -1.30 -17.57 0.85
C GLN A 163 -0.27 -18.45 0.14
N THR A 164 -0.59 -18.94 -1.06
CA THR A 164 0.29 -19.80 -1.85
C THR A 164 1.55 -19.07 -2.29
N LEU A 165 1.42 -17.83 -2.76
CA LEU A 165 2.54 -17.08 -3.30
C LEU A 165 3.46 -16.51 -2.23
N PHE A 166 2.95 -16.12 -1.07
CA PHE A 166 3.74 -15.38 -0.08
C PHE A 166 3.78 -16.06 1.30
N ALA A 167 3.18 -17.24 1.44
CA ALA A 167 3.09 -18.00 2.70
C ALA A 167 2.41 -17.20 3.82
N LEU A 168 1.36 -16.44 3.47
CA LEU A 168 0.56 -15.70 4.45
C LEU A 168 -0.40 -16.65 5.17
N SER A 169 -0.73 -16.30 6.41
CA SER A 169 -1.69 -17.06 7.23
C SER A 169 -3.02 -16.32 7.30
N GLU A 170 -4.11 -17.07 7.18
CA GLU A 170 -5.44 -16.54 7.45
C GLU A 170 -5.62 -16.20 8.93
N VAL A 171 -6.19 -15.03 9.19
CA VAL A 171 -6.58 -14.59 10.54
C VAL A 171 -8.07 -14.90 10.71
N ALA A 172 -8.42 -15.52 11.84
CA ALA A 172 -9.79 -15.92 12.13
C ALA A 172 -10.76 -14.72 11.99
N MET A 173 -11.83 -14.93 11.23
CA MET A 173 -12.94 -13.99 11.06
C MET A 173 -14.25 -14.62 11.52
N ASN A 174 -15.27 -13.80 11.79
CA ASN A 174 -16.59 -14.22 12.27
C ASN A 174 -17.46 -14.95 11.21
N GLY A 175 -16.83 -15.65 10.26
CA GLY A 175 -17.48 -16.20 9.06
C GLY A 175 -17.83 -15.12 8.02
N GLY A 176 -18.35 -15.57 6.87
CA GLY A 176 -18.74 -14.69 5.77
C GLY A 176 -17.77 -14.73 4.57
N PRO A 177 -18.04 -13.91 3.54
CA PRO A 177 -17.32 -13.98 2.27
C PRO A 177 -15.97 -13.24 2.29
N ARG A 178 -15.62 -12.60 3.40
CA ARG A 178 -14.35 -11.86 3.57
C ARG A 178 -13.26 -12.79 4.06
N THR A 179 -12.03 -12.54 3.66
CA THR A 179 -10.86 -13.28 4.14
C THR A 179 -9.78 -12.29 4.54
N MET A 180 -9.18 -12.50 5.72
CA MET A 180 -8.10 -11.65 6.21
C MET A 180 -6.80 -12.45 6.29
N LEU A 181 -5.73 -11.94 5.69
CA LEU A 181 -4.41 -12.55 5.71
C LEU A 181 -3.45 -11.68 6.53
N GLY A 182 -2.83 -12.25 7.55
CA GLY A 182 -1.86 -11.54 8.38
C GLY A 182 -0.51 -11.39 7.67
N VAL A 183 0.10 -10.20 7.78
CA VAL A 183 1.42 -9.89 7.19
C VAL A 183 2.20 -8.96 8.13
N GLY A 184 3.08 -9.54 8.95
CA GLY A 184 3.74 -8.79 10.03
C GLY A 184 2.71 -8.23 11.01
N GLN A 185 2.77 -6.92 11.31
CA GLN A 185 1.75 -6.21 12.11
C GLN A 185 0.55 -5.70 11.30
N GLY A 186 0.56 -5.89 9.98
CA GLY A 186 -0.53 -5.51 9.09
C GLY A 186 -1.33 -6.70 8.59
N ALA A 187 -2.34 -6.45 7.75
CA ALA A 187 -3.09 -7.50 7.07
C ALA A 187 -3.59 -7.08 5.69
N LEU A 188 -3.88 -8.07 4.86
CA LEU A 188 -4.68 -7.93 3.65
C LEU A 188 -6.11 -8.34 3.98
N LEU A 189 -7.07 -7.46 3.74
CA LEU A 189 -8.48 -7.79 3.85
C LEU A 189 -9.06 -7.94 2.45
N VAL A 190 -9.34 -9.18 2.05
CA VAL A 190 -9.98 -9.50 0.78
C VAL A 190 -11.49 -9.53 0.99
N VAL A 191 -12.22 -8.74 0.20
CA VAL A 191 -13.67 -8.57 0.31
C VAL A 191 -14.35 -8.76 -1.05
N PRO A 192 -15.65 -9.15 -1.07
CA PRO A 192 -16.43 -9.11 -2.30
C PRO A 192 -16.38 -7.73 -2.97
N ALA A 193 -16.13 -7.67 -4.27
CA ALA A 193 -16.00 -6.42 -5.01
C ALA A 193 -17.27 -5.55 -4.94
N ASP A 194 -18.45 -6.17 -4.91
CA ASP A 194 -19.75 -5.49 -4.77
C ASP A 194 -19.92 -4.78 -3.42
N GLU A 195 -19.26 -5.26 -2.36
CA GLU A 195 -19.21 -4.56 -1.06
C GLU A 195 -18.34 -3.28 -1.10
N VAL A 196 -17.51 -3.12 -2.13
CA VAL A 196 -16.59 -1.97 -2.32
C VAL A 196 -16.81 -1.27 -3.67
N GLY A 197 -18.08 -1.15 -4.06
CA GLY A 197 -18.48 -0.37 -5.24
C GLY A 197 -18.17 -1.04 -6.58
N GLY A 198 -18.00 -2.36 -6.59
CA GLY A 198 -17.67 -3.16 -7.78
C GLY A 198 -16.20 -3.11 -8.17
N THR A 199 -15.33 -2.56 -7.34
CA THR A 199 -13.90 -2.42 -7.65
C THR A 199 -13.16 -3.72 -7.39
N GLU A 200 -12.47 -4.25 -8.39
CA GLU A 200 -11.51 -5.34 -8.23
C GLU A 200 -10.08 -4.79 -8.09
N GLY A 201 -9.27 -5.39 -7.22
CA GLY A 201 -7.91 -4.95 -6.91
C GLY A 201 -7.84 -4.13 -5.62
N MET A 202 -6.83 -3.27 -5.50
CA MET A 202 -6.60 -2.47 -4.29
C MET A 202 -7.64 -1.35 -4.16
N VAL A 203 -8.39 -1.30 -3.05
CA VAL A 203 -9.55 -0.37 -2.92
C VAL A 203 -9.41 0.66 -1.80
N ALA A 204 -8.83 0.30 -0.66
CA ALA A 204 -8.78 1.17 0.51
C ALA A 204 -7.64 0.82 1.44
N LEU A 205 -7.24 1.79 2.27
CA LEU A 205 -6.29 1.59 3.35
C LEU A 205 -6.96 1.82 4.70
N SER A 206 -6.57 1.04 5.70
CA SER A 206 -6.92 1.29 7.10
C SER A 206 -5.69 1.69 7.90
N PHE A 207 -5.80 2.74 8.72
CA PHE A 207 -4.77 3.16 9.66
C PHE A 207 -5.31 3.14 11.09
N VAL A 208 -4.39 2.99 12.05
CA VAL A 208 -4.64 3.29 13.46
C VAL A 208 -3.95 4.61 13.79
N ALA A 209 -4.68 5.53 14.40
CA ALA A 209 -4.13 6.78 14.92
C ALA A 209 -3.84 6.64 16.42
N GLU A 210 -2.63 7.03 16.83
CA GLU A 210 -2.26 7.09 18.24
C GLU A 210 -3.01 8.22 18.95
N GLU A 211 -2.99 9.42 18.35
CA GLU A 211 -3.68 10.61 18.84
C GLU A 211 -4.88 10.96 17.94
N PHE A 212 -5.91 10.13 17.99
CA PHE A 212 -7.07 10.23 17.09
C PHE A 212 -7.78 11.60 17.15
N ALA A 213 -7.94 12.19 18.34
CA ALA A 213 -8.57 13.51 18.46
C ALA A 213 -7.77 14.58 17.71
N ALA A 214 -6.46 14.66 17.95
CA ALA A 214 -5.56 15.60 17.30
C ALA A 214 -5.53 15.43 15.77
N LEU A 215 -5.56 14.17 15.29
CA LEU A 215 -5.69 13.86 13.86
C LEU A 215 -6.97 14.46 13.28
N THR A 216 -8.11 14.23 13.93
CA THR A 216 -9.39 14.74 13.40
C THR A 216 -9.47 16.26 13.39
N GLU A 217 -8.89 16.93 14.39
CA GLU A 217 -8.77 18.39 14.40
C GLU A 217 -7.85 18.90 13.28
N ALA A 218 -6.76 18.19 12.98
CA ALA A 218 -5.88 18.51 11.87
C ALA A 218 -6.63 18.40 10.52
N CYS A 219 -7.42 17.34 10.35
CA CYS A 219 -8.30 17.18 9.18
C CYS A 219 -9.32 18.32 9.07
N ASP A 220 -9.96 18.75 10.16
CA ASP A 220 -10.89 19.89 10.14
C ASP A 220 -10.17 21.19 9.72
N ARG A 221 -9.00 21.48 10.29
CA ARG A 221 -8.19 22.68 9.96
C ARG A 221 -7.78 22.68 8.49
N ALA A 222 -7.39 21.53 7.97
CA ALA A 222 -7.02 21.34 6.57
C ALA A 222 -8.22 21.26 5.62
N ARG A 223 -9.46 21.30 6.13
CA ARG A 223 -10.71 21.17 5.38
C ARG A 223 -10.77 19.88 4.55
N VAL A 224 -10.22 18.80 5.10
CA VAL A 224 -10.34 17.45 4.55
C VAL A 224 -11.81 17.06 4.57
N LYS A 225 -12.31 16.43 3.50
CA LYS A 225 -13.64 15.83 3.48
C LYS A 225 -13.57 14.43 4.06
N PHE A 226 -14.33 14.19 5.12
CA PHE A 226 -14.41 12.88 5.76
C PHE A 226 -15.72 12.69 6.51
N LEU A 227 -16.13 11.44 6.66
CA LEU A 227 -17.20 11.03 7.55
C LEU A 227 -16.62 10.77 8.94
N ARG A 228 -17.24 11.33 9.98
CA ARG A 228 -16.78 11.23 11.36
C ARG A 228 -17.70 10.31 12.18
N GLY A 229 -17.13 9.25 12.73
CA GLY A 229 -17.73 8.45 13.80
C GLY A 229 -17.06 8.74 15.16
N THR A 230 -17.54 8.08 16.21
CA THR A 230 -17.05 8.28 17.60
C THR A 230 -15.60 7.84 17.80
N GLY A 231 -15.13 6.84 17.05
CA GLY A 231 -13.77 6.29 17.17
C GLY A 231 -13.10 5.98 15.84
N GLU A 232 -13.69 6.45 14.75
CA GLU A 232 -13.15 6.26 13.40
C GLU A 232 -13.57 7.41 12.48
N VAL A 233 -12.77 7.64 11.45
CA VAL A 233 -13.08 8.54 10.34
C VAL A 233 -12.86 7.82 9.02
N THR A 234 -13.67 8.15 8.02
CA THR A 234 -13.47 7.73 6.63
C THR A 234 -13.16 8.96 5.80
N ILE A 235 -11.91 9.08 5.32
CA ILE A 235 -11.50 10.16 4.43
C ILE A 235 -12.00 9.89 3.02
N GLU A 236 -12.64 10.87 2.41
CA GLU A 236 -13.10 10.78 1.03
C GLU A 236 -11.91 10.86 0.05
N PRO A 237 -11.89 10.05 -1.02
CA PRO A 237 -10.79 10.00 -2.00
C PRO A 237 -10.36 11.35 -2.55
N VAL A 238 -11.29 12.29 -2.70
CA VAL A 238 -11.01 13.64 -3.20
C VAL A 238 -10.03 14.42 -2.32
N SER A 239 -9.92 14.06 -1.04
CA SER A 239 -8.98 14.69 -0.09
C SER A 239 -7.68 13.91 0.09
N SER A 240 -7.62 12.69 -0.44
CA SER A 240 -6.56 11.71 -0.22
C SER A 240 -6.05 11.13 -1.54
N HIS A 241 -5.98 11.99 -2.57
CA HIS A 241 -5.40 11.65 -3.88
C HIS A 241 -5.95 10.35 -4.48
N GLY A 242 -7.28 10.20 -4.45
CA GLY A 242 -7.98 9.06 -5.03
C GLY A 242 -8.04 7.82 -4.14
N VAL A 243 -7.56 7.88 -2.89
CA VAL A 243 -7.53 6.71 -2.00
C VAL A 243 -8.59 6.77 -0.91
N HIS A 244 -9.43 5.75 -0.78
CA HIS A 244 -10.29 5.60 0.39
C HIS A 244 -9.47 5.26 1.64
N LEU A 245 -9.55 6.10 2.68
CA LEU A 245 -8.83 5.87 3.94
C LEU A 245 -9.80 5.72 5.09
N HIS A 246 -9.65 4.63 5.85
CA HIS A 246 -10.32 4.45 7.14
C HIS A 246 -9.28 4.63 8.24
N ILE A 247 -9.52 5.52 9.20
CA ILE A 247 -8.59 5.76 10.30
C ILE A 247 -9.34 5.57 11.62
N SER A 248 -8.83 4.74 12.51
CA SER A 248 -9.46 4.41 13.79
C SER A 248 -8.54 4.67 14.98
N ARG A 249 -9.11 4.95 16.16
CA ARG A 249 -8.37 4.96 17.44
C ARG A 249 -8.08 3.55 17.98
N TYR A 250 -8.69 2.51 17.41
CA TYR A 250 -8.65 1.16 17.97
C TYR A 250 -7.64 0.28 17.26
N ARG A 251 -6.79 -0.37 18.06
CA ARG A 251 -5.96 -1.50 17.63
C ARG A 251 -6.78 -2.80 17.72
N PHE A 252 -7.83 -2.91 16.91
CA PHE A 252 -8.43 -4.24 16.67
C PHE A 252 -7.53 -5.01 15.69
N PRO A 253 -7.54 -6.35 15.67
CA PRO A 253 -7.04 -7.11 14.53
C PRO A 253 -7.79 -6.75 13.23
#